data_AF-A0A961I0L9-F1
#
_entry.id   AF-A0A961I0L9-F1
#
_cell.length_a   1.000
_cell.length_b   1.000
_cell.length_c   1.000
_cell.angle_alpha   90.00
_cell.angle_beta   90.00
_cell.angle_gamma   90.00
#
_symmetry.space_group_name_H-M   'P 1'
#
loop_
_entity.id
_entity.type
_entity.pdbx_description
1 polymer ?
#
loop_
_entity_poly.entity_id
_entity_poly.type
_entity_poly.pdbx_seq_one_letter_code
_entity_poly.pdbx_strand_id
1 'polypeptide(L)'
;MTPPEAPEDGIAAPGEMPPAVSVCAPLATLRKRADFLRAARARRQGTDSMMVQGRRRALGEATGIRVGFTCSKKVGNAVARNRAKRRLREAARRVLPSDGRDGWDYVLIGRAE
;
A
#
# COMPACT_ATOMS: atom_id res chain seq x y z
N MET A 1 26.17 52.26 -34.84
CA MET A 1 26.03 52.49 -33.39
C MET A 1 25.98 51.14 -32.70
N THR A 2 26.78 51.03 -31.64
CA THR A 2 26.75 50.06 -30.54
C THR A 2 27.39 48.67 -30.77
N PRO A 3 28.30 48.24 -29.87
CA PRO A 3 29.28 47.17 -30.09
C PRO A 3 28.82 45.78 -29.57
N PRO A 4 29.63 44.71 -29.78
CA PRO A 4 29.35 43.33 -29.39
C PRO A 4 29.83 43.02 -27.96
N GLU A 5 29.17 42.09 -27.24
CA GLU A 5 29.69 41.45 -26.02
C GLU A 5 29.25 39.98 -25.88
N ALA A 6 30.02 39.27 -25.07
CA ALA A 6 30.33 37.84 -25.04
C ALA A 6 29.36 37.04 -24.12
N PRO A 7 29.60 35.73 -23.86
CA PRO A 7 28.60 34.77 -23.40
C PRO A 7 28.36 34.81 -21.89
N GLU A 8 27.21 34.31 -21.45
CA GLU A 8 26.94 34.06 -20.03
C GLU A 8 26.80 32.56 -19.74
N ASP A 9 27.83 32.02 -19.10
CA ASP A 9 27.68 30.90 -18.19
C ASP A 9 26.66 31.26 -17.10
N GLY A 10 25.61 30.45 -16.99
CA GLY A 10 24.56 30.59 -15.99
C GLY A 10 24.25 29.26 -15.32
N ILE A 11 25.14 28.82 -14.45
CA ILE A 11 24.90 27.76 -13.47
C ILE A 11 23.83 28.27 -12.47
N ALA A 12 22.66 27.61 -12.41
CA ALA A 12 21.89 27.23 -11.20
C ALA A 12 20.35 27.24 -11.38
N ALA A 13 19.76 26.03 -11.31
CA ALA A 13 18.53 25.59 -10.64
C ALA A 13 17.17 26.31 -10.90
N PRO A 14 16.06 25.55 -10.99
CA PRO A 14 15.48 25.00 -9.77
C PRO A 14 15.26 23.50 -9.87
N GLY A 15 15.57 22.81 -8.77
CA GLY A 15 15.37 21.38 -8.66
C GLY A 15 13.97 20.97 -9.10
N GLU A 16 13.92 19.98 -9.98
CA GLU A 16 12.83 19.00 -9.98
C GLU A 16 12.89 18.27 -8.64
N MET A 17 12.48 18.97 -7.58
CA MET A 17 11.83 18.31 -6.48
C MET A 17 10.63 17.60 -7.13
N PRO A 18 10.58 16.25 -7.14
CA PRO A 18 9.34 15.60 -7.48
C PRO A 18 8.27 16.21 -6.57
N PRO A 19 7.08 16.51 -7.10
CA PRO A 19 6.05 17.22 -6.35
C PRO A 19 5.91 16.60 -4.97
N ALA A 20 5.75 17.42 -3.94
CA ALA A 20 5.52 17.03 -2.54
C ALA A 20 4.18 16.28 -2.33
N VAL A 21 3.69 15.59 -3.36
CA VAL A 21 2.77 14.47 -3.24
C VAL A 21 3.62 13.26 -2.85
N SER A 22 3.57 12.93 -1.56
CA SER A 22 4.14 11.71 -0.99
C SER A 22 4.14 10.57 -2.00
N VAL A 23 5.33 10.11 -2.39
CA VAL A 23 5.59 8.96 -3.28
C VAL A 23 5.22 7.67 -2.52
N CYS A 24 4.01 7.58 -1.96
CA CYS A 24 3.44 6.32 -1.56
C CYS A 24 3.01 5.65 -2.86
N ALA A 25 3.83 4.73 -3.37
CA ALA A 25 3.44 3.83 -4.46
C ALA A 25 1.98 3.38 -4.22
N PRO A 26 1.09 3.50 -5.23
CA PRO A 26 -0.33 3.29 -5.01
C PRO A 26 -0.55 1.84 -4.56
N LEU A 27 -0.91 1.66 -3.28
CA LEU A 27 -1.29 0.37 -2.74
C LEU A 27 -2.52 -0.11 -3.51
N ALA A 28 -2.34 -1.08 -4.40
CA ALA A 28 -3.42 -1.59 -5.21
C ALA A 28 -4.37 -2.41 -4.33
N THR A 29 -5.67 -2.18 -4.46
CA THR A 29 -6.66 -2.92 -3.65
C THR A 29 -6.97 -4.27 -4.29
N LEU A 30 -6.90 -5.34 -3.50
CA LEU A 30 -7.29 -6.69 -3.91
C LEU A 30 -8.82 -6.79 -4.00
N ARG A 31 -9.35 -7.13 -5.18
CA ARG A 31 -10.80 -7.18 -5.43
C ARG A 31 -11.33 -8.59 -5.72
N LYS A 32 -10.53 -9.45 -6.34
CA LYS A 32 -10.97 -10.78 -6.82
C LYS A 32 -10.97 -11.78 -5.67
N ARG A 33 -12.11 -12.47 -5.45
CA ARG A 33 -12.24 -13.51 -4.42
C ARG A 33 -11.18 -14.62 -4.54
N ALA A 34 -10.81 -15.00 -5.76
CA ALA A 34 -9.77 -16.00 -6.00
C ALA A 34 -8.43 -15.62 -5.35
N ASP A 35 -8.05 -14.33 -5.42
CA ASP A 35 -6.80 -13.86 -4.82
C ASP A 35 -6.86 -13.90 -3.29
N PHE A 36 -8.02 -13.58 -2.69
CA PHE A 36 -8.23 -13.75 -1.25
C PHE A 36 -8.08 -15.21 -0.81
N LEU A 37 -8.64 -16.15 -1.58
CA LEU A 37 -8.50 -17.59 -1.27
C LEU A 37 -7.07 -18.08 -1.40
N ARG A 38 -6.32 -17.58 -2.41
CA ARG A 38 -4.90 -17.86 -2.57
C ARG A 38 -4.07 -17.32 -1.41
N ALA A 39 -4.34 -16.09 -0.96
CA ALA A 39 -3.70 -15.49 0.21
C ALA A 39 -4.02 -16.26 1.50
N ALA A 40 -5.26 -16.75 1.65
CA ALA A 40 -5.69 -17.52 2.82
C ALA A 40 -4.95 -18.85 3.00
N ARG A 41 -4.44 -19.44 1.91
CA ARG A 41 -3.64 -20.67 1.93
C ARG A 41 -2.14 -20.41 2.14
N ALA A 42 -1.71 -19.16 2.09
CA ALA A 42 -0.31 -18.77 2.17
C ALA A 42 0.12 -18.51 3.63
N ARG A 43 1.16 -17.69 3.81
CA ARG A 43 1.70 -17.37 5.14
C ARG A 43 0.66 -16.57 5.93
N ARG A 44 0.59 -16.81 7.23
CA ARG A 44 -0.31 -16.11 8.14
C ARG A 44 0.45 -15.70 9.40
N GLN A 45 0.14 -14.51 9.92
CA GLN A 45 0.62 -14.02 11.21
C GLN A 45 -0.56 -13.43 11.97
N GLY A 46 -0.81 -13.92 13.18
CA GLY A 46 -1.82 -13.38 14.08
C GLY A 46 -1.23 -12.34 15.03
N THR A 47 -2.05 -11.38 15.41
CA THR A 47 -1.91 -10.51 16.58
C THR A 47 -3.24 -10.51 17.34
N ASP A 48 -3.30 -9.82 18.48
CA ASP A 48 -4.52 -9.78 19.29
C ASP A 48 -5.68 -9.11 18.55
N SER A 49 -5.41 -7.99 17.86
CA SER A 49 -6.43 -7.20 17.18
C SER A 49 -6.65 -7.57 15.71
N MET A 50 -5.74 -8.33 15.08
CA MET A 50 -5.85 -8.66 13.66
C MET A 50 -5.08 -9.92 13.25
N MET A 51 -5.32 -10.39 12.03
CA MET A 51 -4.50 -11.40 11.38
C MET A 51 -4.08 -10.90 9.99
N VAL A 52 -2.82 -11.10 9.65
CA VAL A 52 -2.26 -10.78 8.35
C VAL A 52 -2.02 -12.08 7.60
N GLN A 53 -2.49 -12.15 6.36
CA GLN A 53 -2.14 -13.21 5.42
C GLN A 53 -1.30 -12.62 4.31
N GLY A 54 -0.21 -13.29 3.94
CA GLY A 54 0.76 -12.81 2.97
C GLY A 54 1.08 -13.89 1.95
N ARG A 55 0.85 -13.59 0.68
CA ARG A 55 1.23 -14.44 -0.45
C ARG A 55 2.25 -13.73 -1.31
N ARG A 56 3.38 -14.38 -1.57
CA ARG A 56 4.30 -14.00 -2.65
C ARG A 56 3.68 -14.44 -3.99
N ARG A 57 3.53 -13.50 -4.93
CA ARG A 57 3.05 -13.80 -6.29
C ARG A 57 4.14 -14.42 -7.14
N ALA A 58 3.73 -15.07 -8.23
CA ALA A 58 4.66 -15.51 -9.26
C ALA A 58 5.15 -14.32 -10.10
N LEU A 59 6.33 -14.45 -10.71
CA LEU A 59 6.87 -13.44 -11.61
C LEU A 59 5.88 -13.21 -12.77
N GLY A 60 5.57 -11.94 -13.07
CA GLY A 60 4.64 -11.55 -14.14
C GLY A 60 3.15 -11.52 -13.78
N GLU A 61 2.74 -11.87 -12.55
CA GLU A 61 1.31 -11.88 -12.18
C GLU A 61 0.74 -10.45 -11.95
N ALA A 62 1.53 -9.55 -11.35
CA ALA A 62 1.28 -8.11 -11.25
C ALA A 62 2.46 -7.44 -10.52
N THR A 63 2.70 -6.17 -10.79
CA THR A 63 3.69 -5.34 -10.07
C THR A 63 3.06 -4.66 -8.86
N GLY A 64 3.88 -4.07 -7.99
CA GLY A 64 3.45 -3.31 -6.82
C GLY A 64 3.01 -4.19 -5.65
N ILE A 65 2.53 -3.55 -4.58
CA ILE A 65 1.94 -4.21 -3.42
C ILE A 65 0.41 -4.20 -3.56
N ARG A 66 -0.24 -5.34 -3.28
CA ARG A 66 -1.71 -5.43 -3.25
C ARG A 66 -2.22 -5.72 -1.85
N VAL A 67 -3.30 -5.06 -1.45
CA VAL A 67 -3.91 -5.22 -0.12
C VAL A 67 -5.41 -5.48 -0.18
N GLY A 68 -5.85 -6.51 0.54
CA GLY A 68 -7.26 -6.82 0.78
C GLY A 68 -7.62 -6.66 2.25
N PHE A 69 -8.88 -6.32 2.52
CA PHE A 69 -9.40 -6.15 3.89
C PHE A 69 -10.61 -7.04 4.11
N THR A 70 -10.62 -7.78 5.20
CA THR A 70 -11.77 -8.59 5.60
C THR A 70 -12.05 -8.41 7.09
N CYS A 71 -13.32 -8.48 7.49
CA CYS A 71 -13.71 -8.53 8.89
C CYS A 71 -14.82 -9.57 9.00
N SER A 72 -14.67 -10.50 9.96
CA SER A 72 -15.70 -11.51 10.19
C SER A 72 -16.95 -10.89 10.83
N LYS A 73 -18.08 -11.60 10.76
CA LYS A 73 -19.29 -11.21 11.52
C LYS A 73 -19.06 -11.24 13.03
N LYS A 74 -18.07 -11.99 13.53
CA LYS A 74 -17.73 -12.10 14.96
C LYS A 74 -17.15 -10.80 15.53
N VAL A 75 -16.69 -9.87 14.67
CA VAL A 75 -16.21 -8.55 15.10
C VAL A 75 -17.34 -7.69 15.69
N GLY A 76 -18.59 -7.99 15.35
CA GLY A 76 -19.77 -7.29 15.86
C GLY A 76 -20.65 -6.71 14.74
N ASN A 77 -21.39 -5.67 15.07
CA ASN A 77 -22.36 -5.04 14.16
C ASN A 77 -21.68 -4.38 12.94
N ALA A 78 -22.49 -3.85 12.01
CA ALA A 78 -21.98 -3.20 10.80
C ALA A 78 -21.04 -2.02 11.11
N VAL A 79 -21.32 -1.26 12.17
CA VAL A 79 -20.52 -0.10 12.57
C VAL A 79 -19.17 -0.53 13.12
N ALA A 80 -19.12 -1.53 14.01
CA ALA A 80 -17.89 -2.11 14.54
C ALA A 80 -17.01 -2.67 13.42
N ARG A 81 -17.59 -3.42 12.47
CA ARG A 81 -16.88 -3.94 11.29
C ARG A 81 -16.33 -2.83 10.40
N ASN A 82 -17.08 -1.75 10.19
CA ASN A 82 -16.63 -0.63 9.37
C ASN A 82 -15.52 0.16 10.07
N ARG A 83 -15.61 0.33 11.40
CA ARG A 83 -14.55 0.92 12.22
C ARG A 83 -13.27 0.08 12.14
N ALA A 84 -13.36 -1.24 12.27
CA ALA A 84 -12.23 -2.15 12.11
C ALA A 84 -11.60 -2.03 10.71
N LYS A 85 -12.40 -2.11 9.64
CA LYS A 85 -11.90 -1.91 8.26
C LYS A 85 -11.23 -0.54 8.07
N ARG A 86 -11.77 0.54 8.66
CA ARG A 86 -11.16 1.88 8.59
C ARG A 86 -9.80 1.91 9.26
N ARG A 87 -9.68 1.33 10.47
CA ARG A 87 -8.41 1.21 11.19
C ARG A 87 -7.39 0.39 10.40
N LEU A 88 -7.80 -0.74 9.84
CA LEU A 88 -6.91 -1.58 9.02
C LEU A 88 -6.41 -0.85 7.76
N ARG A 89 -7.26 -0.06 7.09
CA ARG A 89 -6.83 0.74 5.93
C ARG A 89 -5.80 1.78 6.30
N GLU A 90 -5.99 2.49 7.41
CA GLU A 90 -5.01 3.45 7.92
C GLU A 90 -3.68 2.77 8.27
N ALA A 91 -3.71 1.65 8.97
CA ALA A 91 -2.52 0.88 9.29
C ALA A 91 -1.78 0.43 8.01
N ALA A 92 -2.51 -0.12 7.04
CA ALA A 92 -1.96 -0.53 5.76
C ALA A 92 -1.33 0.64 5.01
N ARG A 93 -1.98 1.80 4.99
CA ARG A 93 -1.48 3.00 4.32
C ARG A 93 -0.17 3.52 4.93
N ARG A 94 -0.01 3.38 6.25
CA ARG A 94 1.20 3.83 6.95
C ARG A 94 2.37 2.84 6.85
N VAL A 95 2.07 1.54 6.87
CA VAL A 95 3.08 0.47 7.01
C VAL A 95 3.46 -0.18 5.68
N LEU A 96 2.51 -0.44 4.79
CA LEU A 96 2.82 -1.18 3.55
C LEU A 96 3.75 -0.43 2.59
N PRO A 97 3.75 0.91 2.48
CA PRO A 97 4.71 1.59 1.61
C PRO A 97 6.17 1.44 2.07
N SER A 98 6.42 1.30 3.39
CA SER A 98 7.77 1.14 3.96
C SER A 98 8.18 -0.32 4.10
N ASP A 99 7.29 -1.16 4.64
CA ASP A 99 7.60 -2.53 5.09
C ASP A 99 7.03 -3.61 4.15
N GLY A 100 6.18 -3.19 3.21
CA GLY A 100 5.60 -4.09 2.22
C GLY A 100 6.64 -4.52 1.19
N ARG A 101 6.51 -5.76 0.73
CA ARG A 101 7.38 -6.33 -0.30
C ARG A 101 6.71 -6.28 -1.66
N ASP A 102 7.44 -5.85 -2.67
CA ASP A 102 6.93 -5.84 -4.04
C ASP A 102 6.55 -7.24 -4.53
N GLY A 103 5.46 -7.35 -5.28
CA GLY A 103 4.93 -8.64 -5.72
C GLY A 103 4.22 -9.45 -4.63
N TRP A 104 3.87 -8.85 -3.49
CA TRP A 104 3.09 -9.53 -2.44
C TRP A 104 1.62 -9.12 -2.42
N ASP A 105 0.78 -10.09 -2.11
CA ASP A 105 -0.63 -9.89 -1.77
C ASP A 105 -0.78 -10.01 -0.25
N TYR A 106 -1.22 -8.92 0.38
CA TYR A 106 -1.52 -8.88 1.82
C TYR A 106 -3.03 -8.86 2.03
N VAL A 107 -3.54 -9.71 2.92
CA VAL A 107 -4.92 -9.69 3.36
C VAL A 107 -4.96 -9.45 4.85
N LEU A 108 -5.53 -8.31 5.25
CA LEU A 108 -5.69 -7.89 6.63
C LEU A 108 -7.07 -8.28 7.13
N ILE A 109 -7.11 -9.06 8.20
CA ILE A 109 -8.33 -9.63 8.78
C ILE A 109 -8.53 -9.01 10.16
N GLY A 110 -9.57 -8.21 10.33
CA GLY A 110 -9.92 -7.62 11.62
C GLY A 110 -10.51 -8.67 12.56
N ARG A 111 -10.04 -8.69 13.82
CA ARG A 111 -10.61 -9.47 14.92
C ARG A 111 -11.31 -8.54 15.92
N ALA A 112 -12.27 -9.09 16.66
CA ALA A 112 -12.71 -8.42 17.88
C ALA A 112 -11.60 -8.62 18.91
N GLU A 113 -11.33 -7.56 19.67
CA GLU A 113 -10.65 -7.64 20.95
C GLU A 113 -11.52 -8.41 21.94
#